data_AF-A0A3B9PC90-F1
#
_entry.id   AF-A0A3B9PC90-F1
#
_cell.length_a   1.000
_cell.length_b   1.000
_cell.length_c   1.000
_cell.angle_alpha   90.00
_cell.angle_beta   90.00
_cell.angle_gamma   90.00
#
_symmetry.space_group_name_H-M   'P 1'
#
loop_
_entity.id
_entity.type
_entity.pdbx_description
1 polymer ?
#
loop_
_entity_poly.entity_id
_entity_poly.type
_entity_poly.pdbx_seq_one_letter_code
_entity_poly.pdbx_strand_id
1 'polypeptide(L)'
;IWNEIRTKPFIIFGAIALVILLILAATSFKSLQRKMGKTWVWLHRLVYVAGVLVVVHYLLSIKGDLFNLQGDFALPIIAMVIVSLLLMVRIPAFYQFLRHWFVKE
;
A
#
# COMPACT_ATOMS: atom_id res chain seq x y z
N ILE A 1 -25.94 9.39 -6.35
CA ILE A 1 -24.52 9.78 -6.49
C ILE A 1 -23.85 10.17 -5.16
N TRP A 2 -23.94 11.40 -4.62
CA TRP A 2 -23.20 11.78 -3.39
C TRP A 2 -23.59 10.99 -2.12
N ASN A 3 -24.87 10.60 -1.98
CA ASN A 3 -25.33 9.76 -0.85
C ASN A 3 -24.90 8.28 -0.96
N GLU A 4 -24.61 7.79 -2.17
CA GLU A 4 -24.10 6.43 -2.39
C GLU A 4 -22.59 6.33 -2.09
N ILE A 5 -21.86 7.43 -2.27
CA ILE A 5 -20.42 7.50 -1.97
C ILE A 5 -20.19 7.53 -0.45
N ARG A 6 -21.04 8.24 0.31
CA ARG A 6 -20.94 8.24 1.80
C ARG A 6 -21.31 6.89 2.43
N THR A 7 -22.20 6.13 1.81
CA THR A 7 -22.60 4.81 2.31
C THR A 7 -21.59 3.71 1.97
N LYS A 8 -20.58 4.01 1.14
CA LYS A 8 -19.55 3.07 0.68
C LYS A 8 -18.15 3.59 1.00
N PRO A 9 -17.73 3.55 2.29
CA PRO A 9 -16.47 4.13 2.74
C PRO A 9 -15.24 3.58 2.02
N PHE A 10 -15.31 2.34 1.51
CA PHE A 10 -14.22 1.75 0.73
C PHE A 10 -13.78 2.60 -0.45
N ILE A 11 -14.69 3.25 -1.18
CA ILE A 11 -14.37 4.04 -2.37
C ILE A 11 -13.47 5.23 -2.00
N ILE A 12 -13.71 5.83 -0.84
CA ILE A 12 -12.94 6.98 -0.35
C ILE A 12 -11.51 6.55 -0.01
N PHE A 13 -11.35 5.43 0.70
CA PHE A 13 -10.01 4.91 1.03
C PHE A 13 -9.21 4.53 -0.23
N GLY A 14 -9.87 3.91 -1.22
CA GLY A 14 -9.25 3.58 -2.50
C GLY A 14 -8.83 4.82 -3.28
N ALA A 15 -9.67 5.85 -3.31
CA ALA A 15 -9.35 7.12 -3.97
C ALA A 15 -8.16 7.84 -3.32
N ILE A 16 -8.10 7.88 -1.98
CA ILE A 16 -6.97 8.48 -1.25
C ILE A 16 -5.69 7.70 -1.54
N ALA A 17 -5.72 6.36 -1.51
CA ALA A 17 -4.57 5.53 -1.86
C ALA A 17 -4.08 5.82 -3.28
N LEU A 18 -5.01 5.92 -4.24
CA LEU A 18 -4.70 6.18 -5.64
C LEU A 18 -4.04 7.56 -5.84
N VAL A 19 -4.53 8.60 -5.15
CA VAL A 19 -3.90 9.93 -5.19
C VAL A 19 -2.47 9.88 -4.64
N ILE A 20 -2.25 9.19 -3.51
CA ILE A 20 -0.90 9.03 -2.95
C ILE A 20 0.01 8.32 -3.97
N LEU A 21 -0.45 7.22 -4.56
CA LEU A 21 0.32 6.46 -5.55
C LEU A 21 0.64 7.28 -6.79
N LEU A 22 -0.28 8.12 -7.28
CA LEU A 22 -0.04 9.01 -8.40
C LEU A 22 1.05 10.05 -8.11
N ILE A 23 1.04 10.64 -6.91
CA ILE A 23 2.09 11.59 -6.49
C ILE A 23 3.45 10.88 -6.41
N LEU A 24 3.49 9.66 -5.86
CA LEU A 24 4.73 8.87 -5.79
C LEU A 24 5.23 8.49 -7.20
N ALA A 25 4.33 8.07 -8.10
CA ALA A 25 4.68 7.75 -9.49
C ALA A 25 5.22 8.97 -10.23
N ALA A 26 4.57 10.13 -10.10
CA ALA A 26 5.02 11.39 -10.70
C ALA A 26 6.36 11.88 -10.11
N THR A 27 6.72 11.48 -8.89
CA THR A 27 8.01 11.82 -8.28
C THR A 27 9.08 10.73 -8.45
N SER A 28 8.78 9.67 -9.20
CA SER A 28 9.72 8.57 -9.50
C SER A 28 10.67 8.85 -10.67
N PHE A 29 10.58 10.03 -11.31
CA PHE A 29 11.55 10.41 -12.35
C PHE A 29 12.92 10.70 -11.74
N LYS A 30 13.99 10.15 -12.34
CA LYS A 30 15.38 10.31 -11.86
C LYS A 30 15.80 11.78 -11.69
N SER A 31 15.29 12.69 -12.51
CA SER A 31 15.57 14.13 -12.41
C SER A 31 14.95 14.74 -11.14
N LEU A 32 13.69 14.41 -10.84
CA LEU A 32 12.99 14.87 -9.65
C LEU A 32 13.57 14.26 -8.38
N GLN A 33 13.90 12.96 -8.40
CA GLN A 33 14.53 12.29 -7.27
C GLN A 33 15.85 12.97 -6.88
N ARG A 34 16.71 13.29 -7.86
CA ARG A 34 17.99 13.98 -7.60
C ARG A 34 17.79 15.42 -7.12
N LYS A 35 16.77 16.12 -7.64
CA LYS A 35 16.45 17.50 -7.24
C LYS A 35 15.87 17.60 -5.83
N MET A 36 15.09 16.62 -5.40
CA MET A 36 14.41 16.63 -4.09
C MET A 36 15.27 16.08 -2.93
N GLY A 37 16.27 15.25 -3.22
CA GLY A 37 17.22 14.75 -2.21
C GLY A 37 16.54 14.08 -1.01
N LYS A 38 16.76 14.60 0.21
CA LYS A 38 16.23 14.01 1.46
C LYS A 38 14.70 14.07 1.55
N THR A 39 14.06 15.09 0.99
CA THR A 39 12.60 15.25 1.00
C THR A 39 11.91 14.17 0.18
N TRP A 40 12.57 13.65 -0.87
CA TRP A 40 12.06 12.54 -1.68
C TRP A 40 11.87 11.27 -0.86
N VAL A 41 12.82 10.97 0.05
CA VAL A 41 12.76 9.80 0.93
C VAL A 41 11.56 9.91 1.88
N TRP A 42 11.30 11.10 2.43
CA TRP A 42 10.14 11.34 3.29
C TRP A 42 8.82 11.20 2.53
N LEU A 43 8.74 11.74 1.32
CA LEU A 43 7.56 11.62 0.47
C LEU A 43 7.30 10.16 0.08
N HIS A 44 8.34 9.41 -0.28
CA HIS A 44 8.19 8.00 -0.66
C HIS A 44 7.85 7.08 0.53
N ARG A 45 8.02 7.51 1.79
CA ARG A 45 7.49 6.76 2.96
C ARG A 45 5.96 6.71 2.97
N LEU A 46 5.27 7.60 2.25
CA LEU A 46 3.82 7.53 2.10
C LEU A 46 3.35 6.23 1.40
N VAL A 47 4.25 5.48 0.76
CA VAL A 47 3.93 4.15 0.21
C VAL A 47 3.41 3.19 1.28
N TYR A 48 3.88 3.30 2.52
CA TYR A 48 3.40 2.48 3.64
C TYR A 48 1.97 2.85 4.02
N VAL A 49 1.66 4.15 4.03
CA VAL A 49 0.31 4.67 4.27
C VAL A 49 -0.63 4.23 3.15
N ALA A 50 -0.20 4.34 1.89
CA ALA A 50 -0.96 3.86 0.74
C ALA A 50 -1.21 2.35 0.81
N GLY A 51 -0.23 1.55 1.24
CA GLY A 51 -0.39 0.11 1.44
C GLY A 51 -1.49 -0.23 2.44
N VAL A 52 -1.51 0.43 3.61
CA VAL A 52 -2.58 0.26 4.61
C VAL A 52 -3.94 0.68 4.05
N LEU A 53 -4.00 1.81 3.33
CA LEU A 53 -5.24 2.29 2.71
C LEU A 53 -5.79 1.32 1.66
N VAL A 54 -4.93 0.68 0.86
CA VAL A 54 -5.34 -0.32 -0.15
C VAL A 54 -5.92 -1.56 0.53
N VAL A 55 -5.30 -2.02 1.63
CA VAL A 55 -5.81 -3.14 2.43
C VAL A 55 -7.20 -2.80 2.99
N VAL A 56 -7.34 -1.63 3.61
CA VAL A 56 -8.61 -1.16 4.17
C VAL A 56 -9.68 -1.00 3.08
N HIS A 57 -9.33 -0.40 1.94
CA HIS A 57 -10.20 -0.29 0.77
C HIS A 57 -10.73 -1.65 0.34
N TYR A 58 -9.86 -2.65 0.24
CA TYR A 58 -10.25 -3.97 -0.22
C TYR A 58 -11.12 -4.69 0.81
N LEU A 59 -10.75 -4.67 2.09
CA LEU A 59 -11.56 -5.25 3.18
C LEU A 59 -12.98 -4.69 3.23
N LEU A 60 -13.13 -3.37 3.04
CA LEU A 60 -14.44 -2.71 3.01
C LEU A 60 -15.19 -2.89 1.67
N SER A 61 -14.51 -3.32 0.60
CA SER A 61 -15.10 -3.57 -0.72
C SER A 61 -15.77 -4.94 -0.81
N ILE A 62 -15.33 -5.90 0.00
CA ILE A 62 -15.92 -7.24 0.05
C ILE A 62 -17.39 -7.11 0.51
N LYS A 63 -18.30 -7.50 -0.37
CA LYS A 63 -19.71 -7.62 -0.02
C LYS A 63 -19.91 -8.89 0.79
N GLY A 64 -19.87 -8.74 2.10
CA GLY A 64 -20.11 -9.80 3.08
C GLY A 64 -20.18 -9.17 4.47
N ASP A 65 -21.03 -9.70 5.33
CA ASP A 65 -21.03 -9.26 6.72
C ASP A 65 -19.72 -9.71 7.38
N LEU A 66 -18.84 -8.75 7.67
CA LEU A 66 -17.59 -9.02 8.38
C LEU A 66 -17.84 -9.70 9.74
N PHE A 67 -18.98 -9.39 10.36
CA PHE A 67 -19.41 -9.96 11.64
C PHE A 67 -19.99 -11.38 11.53
N ASN A 68 -20.49 -11.78 10.36
CA ASN A 68 -21.05 -13.13 10.15
C ASN A 68 -20.10 -14.08 9.41
N LEU A 69 -18.88 -13.62 9.06
CA LEU A 69 -17.87 -14.40 8.30
C LEU A 69 -18.43 -15.08 7.03
N GLN A 70 -19.46 -14.50 6.39
CA GLN A 70 -20.02 -15.01 5.15
C GLN A 70 -19.51 -14.19 3.98
N GLY A 71 -18.59 -14.78 3.21
CA GLY A 71 -17.98 -14.16 2.02
C GLY A 71 -16.79 -14.97 1.51
N ASP A 72 -16.46 -14.82 0.24
CA ASP A 72 -15.32 -15.49 -0.38
C ASP A 72 -14.01 -14.74 -0.04
N PHE A 73 -13.54 -14.91 1.20
CA PHE A 73 -12.40 -14.16 1.74
C PHE A 73 -11.03 -14.71 1.30
N ALA A 74 -11.00 -15.85 0.62
CA ALA A 74 -9.76 -16.56 0.27
C ALA A 74 -8.87 -15.75 -0.69
N LEU A 75 -9.44 -15.24 -1.79
CA LEU A 75 -8.76 -14.38 -2.76
C LEU A 75 -8.18 -13.09 -2.14
N PRO A 76 -8.92 -12.32 -1.31
CA PRO A 76 -8.40 -11.14 -0.60
C PRO A 76 -7.14 -11.41 0.21
N ILE A 77 -7.15 -12.48 0.99
CA ILE A 77 -6.08 -12.80 1.93
C ILE A 77 -4.84 -13.20 1.15
N ILE A 78 -5.00 -14.01 0.10
CA ILE A 78 -3.89 -14.41 -0.78
C ILE A 78 -3.29 -13.18 -1.47
N ALA A 79 -4.12 -12.29 -2.02
CA ALA A 79 -3.64 -11.06 -2.65
C ALA A 79 -2.88 -10.16 -1.66
N MET A 80 -3.39 -9.99 -0.43
CA MET A 80 -2.68 -9.27 0.64
C MET A 80 -1.33 -9.92 0.96
N VAL A 81 -1.30 -11.23 1.18
CA VAL A 81 -0.07 -11.97 1.51
C VAL A 81 0.97 -11.85 0.39
N ILE A 82 0.55 -11.98 -0.87
CA ILE A 82 1.44 -11.84 -2.03
C ILE A 82 1.97 -10.41 -2.14
N VAL A 83 1.11 -9.40 -2.04
CA VAL A 83 1.53 -7.99 -2.12
C VAL A 83 2.45 -7.63 -0.96
N SER A 84 2.15 -8.07 0.25
CA SER A 84 3.02 -7.89 1.42
C SER A 84 4.38 -8.57 1.22
N LEU A 85 4.42 -9.82 0.73
CA LEU A 85 5.66 -10.53 0.40
C LEU A 85 6.47 -9.80 -0.68
N LEU A 86 5.82 -9.39 -1.77
CA LEU A 86 6.48 -8.67 -2.86
C LEU A 86 7.04 -7.33 -2.39
N LEU A 87 6.29 -6.59 -1.57
CA LEU A 87 6.77 -5.34 -0.96
C LEU A 87 7.94 -5.59 -0.01
N MET A 88 7.91 -6.67 0.77
CA MET A 88 9.01 -7.09 1.65
C MET A 88 10.32 -7.27 0.88
N VAL A 89 10.25 -7.97 -0.26
CA VAL A 89 11.40 -8.21 -1.15
C VAL A 89 11.90 -6.91 -1.78
N ARG A 90 11.01 -5.96 -2.05
CA ARG A 90 11.33 -4.71 -2.74
C ARG A 90 11.90 -3.62 -1.84
N ILE A 91 11.88 -3.78 -0.52
CA ILE A 91 12.44 -2.80 0.41
C ILE A 91 13.95 -3.04 0.52
N PRO A 92 14.83 -2.16 -0.03
CA PRO A 92 16.27 -2.33 0.09
C PRO A 92 16.76 -2.27 1.56
N ALA A 93 15.98 -1.65 2.46
CA ALA A 93 16.24 -1.68 3.90
C ALA A 93 16.06 -3.08 4.52
N PHE A 94 15.15 -3.91 3.98
CA PHE A 94 14.96 -5.30 4.42
C PHE A 94 16.11 -6.17 3.92
N TYR A 95 16.55 -5.97 2.67
CA TYR A 95 17.76 -6.60 2.14
C TYR A 95 19.03 -6.18 2.89
N GLN A 96 19.16 -4.90 3.26
CA GLN A 96 20.29 -4.40 4.06
C GLN A 96 20.26 -4.92 5.51
N PHE A 97 19.08 -5.01 6.12
CA PHE A 97 18.90 -5.60 7.46
C PHE A 97 19.24 -7.10 7.47
N LEU A 98 18.73 -7.87 6.50
CA LEU A 98 19.07 -9.29 6.31
C LEU A 98 20.56 -9.48 6.03
N ARG A 99 21.18 -8.67 5.16
CA ARG A 99 22.62 -8.73 4.90
C ARG A 99 23.44 -8.46 6.17
N HIS A 100 23.03 -7.52 7.02
CA HIS A 100 23.73 -7.23 8.27
C HIS A 100 23.66 -8.37 9.29
N TRP A 101 22.58 -9.16 9.25
CA TRP A 101 22.36 -10.29 10.16
C TRP A 101 22.98 -11.60 9.66
N PHE A 102 22.99 -11.83 8.34
CA PHE A 102 23.42 -13.10 7.74
C PHE A 102 24.80 -13.07 7.07
N VAL A 103 25.45 -11.90 6.92
CA VAL A 103 26.77 -11.77 6.25
C VAL A 103 27.84 -11.26 7.23
N LYS A 104 27.63 -11.43 8.54
CA LYS A 104 28.69 -11.31 9.55
C LYS A 104 29.30 -12.70 9.81
N GLU A 105 30.12 -13.17 8.89
CA GLU A 105 31.22 -14.11 9.17
C GLU A 105 32.50 -13.53 8.56
#